data_AF-A0AAV4KPE0-F1
#
_entry.id   AF-A0AAV4KPE0-F1
#
_cell.length_a   1.000
_cell.length_b   1.000
_cell.length_c   1.000
_cell.angle_alpha   90.00
_cell.angle_beta   90.00
_cell.angle_gamma   90.00
#
_symmetry.space_group_name_H-M   'P 1'
#
loop_
_entity.id
_entity.type
_entity.pdbx_description
1 polymer ?
#
loop_
_entity_poly.entity_id
_entity_poly.type
_entity_poly.pdbx_seq_one_letter_code
_entity_poly.pdbx_strand_id
1 'polypeptide(L)'
;MDDVGSWWILVETTTWTHRAWELVRTVPVDGDRDRALARAAELARTCGASGGDSDDPGATGRRVFRVSETNWLVEIAHSRWDESTGSPSTTTTHVRVSAAVLEHAHEPPPAEPPPPGPLRRAFGRG
;
A
#
# COMPACT_ATOMS: atom_id res chain seq x y z
N MET A 1 -31.91 -6.80 5.33
CA MET A 1 -30.87 -6.46 4.35
C MET A 1 -29.63 -6.37 5.19
N ASP A 2 -28.89 -7.47 5.28
CA ASP A 2 -27.71 -7.55 6.13
C ASP A 2 -26.74 -6.46 5.70
N ASP A 3 -26.31 -5.63 6.67
CA ASP A 3 -25.26 -4.64 6.50
C ASP A 3 -23.95 -5.44 6.30
N VAL A 4 -23.75 -5.91 5.06
CA VAL A 4 -22.49 -6.54 4.67
C VAL A 4 -21.46 -5.42 4.73
N GLY A 5 -20.59 -5.45 5.74
CA GLY A 5 -19.56 -4.44 5.93
C GLY A 5 -18.84 -4.12 4.62
N SER A 6 -18.48 -2.86 4.42
CA SER A 6 -17.91 -2.40 3.16
C SER A 6 -16.64 -3.20 2.83
N TRP A 7 -16.50 -3.63 1.57
CA TRP A 7 -15.32 -4.35 1.11
C TRP A 7 -14.18 -3.39 0.80
N TRP A 8 -12.97 -3.82 1.14
CA TRP A 8 -11.75 -3.09 0.93
C TRP A 8 -10.68 -3.99 0.35
N ILE A 9 -9.76 -3.39 -0.41
CA ILE A 9 -8.53 -4.02 -0.82
C ILE A 9 -7.40 -3.42 0.02
N LEU A 10 -6.64 -4.30 0.65
CA LEU A 10 -5.45 -3.97 1.42
C LEU A 10 -4.23 -4.29 0.56
N VAL A 11 -3.28 -3.37 0.48
CA VAL A 11 -2.01 -3.56 -0.20
C VAL A 11 -0.89 -3.38 0.81
N GLU A 12 -0.10 -4.43 0.97
CA GLU A 12 1.02 -4.45 1.89
C GLU A 12 2.32 -4.67 1.12
N THR A 13 3.40 -4.05 1.60
CA THR A 13 4.75 -4.27 1.06
C THR A 13 5.72 -4.62 2.17
N THR A 14 6.83 -5.27 1.83
CA THR A 14 7.95 -5.40 2.75
C THR A 14 8.88 -4.21 2.58
N THR A 15 9.25 -3.55 3.68
CA THR A 15 10.30 -2.52 3.61
C THR A 15 11.67 -3.20 3.64
N TRP A 16 12.65 -2.55 3.02
CA TRP A 16 14.02 -3.05 2.99
C TRP A 16 14.64 -3.15 4.39
N THR A 17 14.17 -2.33 5.32
CA THR A 17 14.69 -2.21 6.70
C THR A 17 13.93 -3.06 7.70
N HIS A 18 12.62 -3.26 7.50
CA HIS A 18 11.80 -4.08 8.38
C HIS A 18 11.25 -5.25 7.57
N ARG A 19 11.66 -6.47 7.92
CA ARG A 19 11.11 -7.73 7.34
C ARG A 19 9.62 -7.94 7.69
N ALA A 20 8.92 -6.89 8.12
CA ALA A 20 7.51 -6.88 8.43
C ALA A 20 6.72 -6.37 7.21
N TRP A 21 5.48 -6.82 7.11
CA TRP A 21 4.52 -6.29 6.15
C TRP A 21 3.96 -4.97 6.67
N GLU A 22 3.99 -3.94 5.82
CA GLU A 22 3.40 -2.64 6.10
C GLU A 22 2.24 -2.40 5.14
N LEU A 23 1.09 -1.99 5.68
CA LEU A 23 -0.08 -1.59 4.90
C LEU A 23 0.19 -0.22 4.27
N VAL A 24 0.39 -0.18 2.95
CA VAL A 24 0.76 1.03 2.21
C VAL A 24 -0.42 1.68 1.49
N ARG A 25 -1.49 0.91 1.25
CA ARG A 25 -2.67 1.40 0.54
C ARG A 25 -3.92 0.61 0.94
N THR A 26 -5.02 1.33 1.09
CA THR A 26 -6.37 0.78 1.24
C THR A 26 -7.26 1.34 0.13
N VAL A 27 -8.01 0.47 -0.55
CA VAL A 27 -8.92 0.87 -1.63
C VAL A 27 -10.34 0.42 -1.29
N PRO A 28 -11.30 1.34 -1.11
CA PRO A 28 -12.70 0.94 -0.91
C PRO A 28 -13.24 0.33 -2.21
N VAL A 29 -14.09 -0.68 -2.07
CA VAL A 29 -14.77 -1.32 -3.19
C VAL A 29 -16.27 -1.15 -3.02
N ASP A 30 -16.88 -0.42 -3.95
CA ASP A 30 -18.33 -0.42 -4.09
C ASP A 30 -18.77 -1.77 -4.65
N GLY A 31 -19.60 -2.49 -3.88
CA GLY A 31 -20.24 -3.73 -4.31
C GLY A 31 -19.98 -4.92 -3.39
N ASP A 32 -20.18 -6.11 -3.96
CA ASP A 32 -20.12 -7.38 -3.25
C ASP A 32 -18.71 -7.98 -3.20
N ARG A 33 -18.64 -9.16 -2.56
CA ARG A 33 -17.42 -9.96 -2.44
C ARG A 33 -16.78 -10.26 -3.79
N ASP A 34 -17.57 -10.64 -4.80
CA ASP A 34 -17.02 -11.07 -6.09
C ASP A 34 -16.35 -9.90 -6.82
N ARG A 35 -16.95 -8.71 -6.71
CA ARG A 35 -16.33 -7.47 -7.21
C ARG A 35 -15.05 -7.12 -6.47
N ALA A 36 -15.01 -7.26 -5.14
CA ALA A 36 -13.80 -7.04 -4.35
C ALA A 36 -12.68 -8.02 -4.71
N LEU A 37 -13.01 -9.31 -4.88
CA LEU A 37 -12.07 -10.34 -5.30
C LEU A 37 -11.53 -10.09 -6.71
N ALA A 38 -12.41 -9.74 -7.66
CA ALA A 38 -12.02 -9.44 -9.03
C ALA A 38 -11.07 -8.23 -9.08
N ARG A 39 -11.38 -7.18 -8.32
CA ARG A 39 -10.56 -5.97 -8.24
C ARG A 39 -9.23 -6.21 -7.53
N ALA A 40 -9.19 -7.01 -6.46
CA ALA A 40 -7.95 -7.41 -5.81
C ALA A 40 -7.06 -8.24 -6.75
N ALA A 41 -7.64 -9.18 -7.48
CA ALA A 41 -6.91 -9.98 -8.47
C ALA A 41 -6.37 -9.13 -9.63
N GLU A 42 -7.12 -8.11 -10.07
CA GLU A 42 -6.63 -7.12 -11.04
C GLU A 42 -5.45 -6.33 -10.48
N LEU A 43 -5.60 -5.78 -9.27
CA LEU A 43 -4.56 -4.99 -8.61
C LEU A 43 -3.28 -5.81 -8.40
N ALA A 44 -3.39 -7.11 -8.05
CA ALA A 44 -2.24 -8.00 -7.96
C ALA A 44 -1.45 -8.10 -9.28
N ARG A 45 -2.12 -7.96 -10.43
CA ARG A 45 -1.50 -7.98 -11.76
C ARG A 45 -0.95 -6.62 -12.21
N THR A 46 -1.38 -5.51 -11.61
CA THR A 46 -1.04 -4.15 -12.08
C THR A 46 -0.25 -3.30 -11.08
N CYS A 47 -0.26 -3.61 -9.78
CA CYS A 47 0.43 -2.82 -8.76
C CYS A 47 1.95 -2.76 -8.99
N GLY A 48 2.58 -1.64 -8.62
CA GLY A 48 4.03 -1.47 -8.64
C GLY A 48 4.72 -2.06 -7.42
N ALA A 49 6.06 -2.04 -7.40
CA ALA A 49 6.87 -2.57 -6.31
C ALA A 49 6.63 -1.87 -4.94
N SER A 50 6.11 -0.64 -4.95
CA SER A 50 5.71 0.11 -3.76
C SER A 50 4.25 -0.11 -3.34
N GLY A 51 3.52 -1.00 -4.01
CA GLY A 51 2.07 -1.21 -3.79
C GLY A 51 1.17 -0.12 -4.40
N GLY A 52 1.75 0.91 -5.01
CA GLY A 52 1.02 1.91 -5.80
C GLY A 52 0.61 1.40 -7.18
N ASP A 53 0.03 2.29 -7.99
CA ASP A 53 -0.20 2.01 -9.41
C ASP A 53 1.14 2.01 -10.16
N SER A 54 1.30 1.12 -11.13
CA SER A 54 2.49 1.03 -11.97
C SER A 54 2.18 1.65 -13.34
N ASP A 55 2.98 2.64 -13.76
CA ASP A 55 2.81 3.26 -15.08
C ASP A 55 3.18 2.29 -16.23
N ASP A 56 4.11 1.36 -15.99
CA ASP A 56 4.45 0.28 -16.92
C ASP A 56 4.65 -1.06 -16.19
N PRO A 57 3.57 -1.80 -15.91
CA PRO A 57 3.67 -3.11 -15.27
C PRO A 57 4.41 -4.16 -16.14
N GLY A 58 4.54 -3.92 -17.46
CA GLY A 58 5.20 -4.83 -18.41
C GLY A 58 6.73 -4.72 -18.40
N ALA A 59 7.29 -3.61 -17.93
CA ALA A 59 8.74 -3.42 -17.77
C ALA A 59 9.36 -4.24 -16.63
N THR A 60 8.54 -4.89 -15.80
CA THR A 60 9.00 -5.69 -14.64
C THR A 60 8.65 -7.16 -14.80
N GLY A 61 9.53 -8.04 -14.32
CA GLY A 61 9.20 -9.45 -14.18
C GLY A 61 8.17 -9.61 -13.06
N ARG A 62 7.06 -10.30 -13.32
CA ARG A 62 5.98 -10.44 -12.33
C ARG A 62 5.54 -11.88 -12.17
N ARG A 63 5.32 -12.30 -10.92
CA ARG A 63 4.63 -13.55 -10.58
C ARG A 63 3.54 -13.25 -9.57
N VAL A 64 2.34 -13.78 -9.82
CA VAL A 64 1.18 -13.61 -8.93
C VAL A 64 0.77 -14.98 -8.42
N PHE A 65 0.82 -15.16 -7.10
CA PHE A 65 0.41 -16.36 -6.41
C PHE A 65 -0.89 -16.09 -5.68
N ARG A 66 -1.92 -16.88 -5.92
CA ARG A 66 -3.13 -16.86 -5.10
C ARG A 66 -2.87 -17.73 -3.87
N VAL A 67 -2.71 -17.09 -2.71
CA VAL A 67 -2.36 -17.80 -1.45
C VAL A 67 -3.60 -18.22 -0.68
N SER A 68 -4.72 -17.52 -0.86
CA SER A 68 -6.05 -17.93 -0.40
C SER A 68 -7.13 -17.36 -1.31
N GLU A 69 -8.40 -17.62 -1.01
CA GLU A 69 -9.50 -17.08 -1.81
C GLU A 69 -9.46 -15.55 -1.91
N THR A 70 -9.06 -14.87 -0.84
CA THR A 70 -9.06 -13.41 -0.69
C THR A 70 -7.67 -12.80 -0.69
N ASN A 71 -6.59 -13.57 -0.85
CA ASN A 71 -5.22 -13.07 -0.71
C ASN A 71 -4.33 -13.50 -1.89
N TRP A 72 -3.51 -12.56 -2.34
CA TRP A 72 -2.52 -12.73 -3.39
C TRP A 72 -1.16 -12.24 -2.91
N LEU A 73 -0.12 -13.01 -3.22
CA LEU A 73 1.27 -12.60 -3.07
C LEU A 73 1.84 -12.34 -4.47
N VAL A 74 2.46 -11.19 -4.64
CA VAL A 74 3.04 -10.75 -5.91
C VAL A 74 4.54 -10.58 -5.72
N GLU A 75 5.31 -11.23 -6.58
CA GLU A 75 6.74 -10.97 -6.74
C GLU A 75 6.96 -10.06 -7.94
N ILE A 76 7.70 -8.98 -7.73
CA ILE A 76 8.05 -8.01 -8.75
C ILE A 76 9.57 -7.94 -8.83
N ALA A 77 10.13 -8.39 -9.95
CA ALA A 77 11.55 -8.37 -10.26
C ALA A 77 11.85 -7.19 -11.20
N HIS A 78 12.80 -6.36 -10.79
CA HIS A 78 13.31 -5.25 -11.57
C HIS A 78 14.78 -5.52 -11.91
N SER A 79 15.08 -5.57 -13.20
CA SER A 79 16.45 -5.69 -13.70
C SER A 79 16.96 -4.31 -14.09
N ARG A 80 18.17 -3.97 -13.66
CA ARG A 80 18.86 -2.74 -14.05
C ARG A 80 20.30 -3.03 -14.38
N TRP A 81 20.90 -2.20 -15.22
CA TRP A 81 22.35 -2.19 -15.35
C TRP A 81 22.96 -1.50 -14.13
N ASP A 82 23.91 -2.15 -13.47
CA ASP A 82 24.67 -1.54 -12.38
C ASP A 82 26.01 -1.04 -12.91
N GLU A 83 26.12 0.27 -13.10
CA GLU A 83 27.34 0.91 -13.60
C GLU A 83 28.55 0.70 -12.67
N SER A 84 28.32 0.54 -11.36
CA SER A 84 29.41 0.37 -10.39
C SER A 84 30.08 -0.99 -10.50
N THR A 85 29.34 -2.02 -10.94
CA THR A 85 29.85 -3.38 -11.11
C THR A 85 30.01 -3.78 -12.58
N GLY A 86 29.55 -2.95 -13.51
CA GLY A 86 29.56 -3.24 -14.95
C GLY A 86 28.74 -4.48 -15.32
N SER A 87 27.67 -4.77 -14.57
CA SER A 87 26.91 -6.01 -14.70
C SER A 87 25.41 -5.79 -14.50
N PRO A 88 24.54 -6.65 -15.05
CA PRO A 88 23.11 -6.59 -14.76
C PRO A 88 22.85 -7.00 -13.31
N SER A 89 22.04 -6.22 -12.61
CA SER A 89 21.56 -6.50 -11.26
C SER A 89 20.05 -6.65 -11.28
N THR A 90 19.55 -7.72 -10.67
CA THR A 90 18.10 -7.94 -10.46
C THR A 90 17.75 -7.79 -9.00
N THR A 91 16.70 -7.04 -8.73
CA THR A 91 16.13 -6.86 -7.40
C THR A 91 14.70 -7.37 -7.41
N THR A 92 14.31 -8.09 -6.35
CA THR A 92 12.94 -8.59 -6.18
C THR A 92 12.29 -7.93 -4.97
N THR A 93 11.06 -7.48 -5.15
CA THR A 93 10.20 -6.95 -4.09
C THR A 93 8.90 -7.76 -4.03
N HIS A 94 8.30 -7.80 -2.85
CA HIS A 94 7.07 -8.53 -2.60
C HIS A 94 5.93 -7.58 -2.22
N VAL A 95 4.76 -7.80 -2.82
CA VAL A 95 3.52 -7.09 -2.50
C VAL A 95 2.47 -8.11 -2.12
N ARG A 96 1.75 -7.88 -1.02
CA ARG A 96 0.55 -8.66 -0.67
C ARG A 96 -0.68 -7.82 -1.00
N VAL A 97 -1.61 -8.42 -1.74
CA VAL A 97 -2.90 -7.80 -2.04
C VAL A 97 -3.98 -8.69 -1.44
N SER A 98 -4.89 -8.11 -0.67
CA SER A 98 -5.96 -8.88 -0.04
C SER A 98 -7.31 -8.15 -0.06
N ALA A 99 -8.39 -8.91 -0.21
CA ALA A 99 -9.76 -8.41 -0.09
C ALA A 99 -10.29 -8.70 1.32
N ALA A 100 -10.80 -7.69 2.00
CA ALA A 100 -11.27 -7.79 3.38
C ALA A 100 -12.56 -6.97 3.59
N VAL A 101 -13.32 -7.33 4.62
CA VAL A 101 -14.46 -6.55 5.11
C VAL A 101 -13.95 -5.60 6.20
N LEU A 102 -14.34 -4.33 6.12
CA LEU A 102 -14.09 -3.38 7.19
C LEU A 102 -15.10 -3.59 8.31
N GLU A 103 -14.68 -4.31 9.35
CA GLU A 103 -15.52 -4.66 10.50
C GLU A 103 -15.73 -3.49 11.47
N HIS A 104 -14.75 -2.60 11.58
CA HIS A 104 -14.80 -1.48 12.50
C HIS A 104 -14.01 -0.29 11.97
N ALA A 105 -14.60 0.90 12.04
CA ALA A 105 -13.95 2.15 11.74
C ALA A 105 -14.29 3.16 12.83
N HIS A 106 -13.26 3.82 13.34
CA HIS A 106 -13.39 4.95 14.23
C HIS A 106 -12.36 5.99 13.82
N GLU A 107 -12.83 7.15 13.37
CA GLU A 107 -11.95 8.25 13.00
C GLU A 107 -11.49 8.99 14.27
N PRO A 108 -10.18 9.30 14.40
CA PRO A 108 -9.72 10.10 15.52
C PRO A 108 -10.35 11.50 15.44
N PRO A 109 -10.62 12.13 16.59
CA PRO A 109 -11.09 13.51 16.58
C PRO A 109 -10.05 14.41 15.88
N PRO A 110 -10.49 15.49 15.22
CA PRO A 110 -9.58 16.45 14.59
C PRO A 110 -8.51 16.91 15.58
N ALA A 111 -7.25 16.94 15.14
CA ALA A 111 -6.17 17.44 15.97
C ALA A 111 -6.38 18.92 16.30
N GLU A 112 -6.40 19.27 17.58
CA GLU A 112 -6.41 20.65 18.01
C GLU A 112 -5.03 21.27 17.79
N PRO A 113 -4.94 22.54 17.33
CA PRO A 113 -3.66 23.23 17.25
C PRO A 113 -3.04 23.33 18.66
N PRO A 114 -1.71 23.25 18.78
CA PRO A 114 -1.07 23.47 20.07
C PRO A 114 -1.46 24.86 20.60
N PRO A 115 -1.64 25.02 21.92
CA PRO A 115 -1.96 26.33 22.48
C PRO A 115 -0.87 27.33 22.09
N PRO A 116 -1.22 28.61 21.83
CA PRO A 116 -0.23 29.61 21.51
C PRO A 116 0.82 29.65 22.63
N GLY A 117 2.07 29.34 22.26
CA GLY A 117 3.20 29.48 23.17
C GLY A 117 3.25 30.92 23.71
N PRO A 118 3.84 31.14 24.91
CA PRO A 118 3.90 32.46 25.50
C PRO A 118 4.52 33.43 24.49
N LEU A 119 3.70 34.38 24.01
CA LEU A 119 4.15 35.46 23.16
C LEU A 119 5.31 36.14 23.89
N ARG A 120 6.52 36.07 23.33
CA ARG A 120 7.64 36.93 23.73
C ARG A 120 7.30 38.36 23.33
N ARG A 121 6.39 39.01 24.07
CA ARG A 121 6.19 40.45 24.08
C ARG A 121 6.94 41.04 25.27
N ALA A 122 8.22 41.29 25.03
CA ALA A 122 9.11 42.25 25.68
C ALA A 122 10.50 41.89 25.12
N PHE A 123 11.18 42.70 24.33
CA PHE A 123 11.47 44.11 24.58
C PHE A 123 11.49 44.92 23.28
N GLY A 124 10.54 45.84 23.17
CA GLY A 124 10.88 47.18 22.70
C GLY A 124 11.51 47.95 23.86
N ARG A 125 12.78 48.30 23.70
CA ARG A 125 13.58 49.34 24.39
C ARG A 125 14.83 49.46 23.51
N GLY A 126 15.17 50.58 22.90
CA GLY A 126 14.66 51.94 22.85
C GLY A 126 15.45 52.67 21.77
#